data_AF-A0A2V7NRA9-F1
#
_entry.id   AF-A0A2V7NRA9-F1
#
_cell.length_a   1.000
_cell.length_b   1.000
_cell.length_c   1.000
_cell.angle_alpha   90.00
_cell.angle_beta   90.00
_cell.angle_gamma   90.00
#
_symmetry.space_group_name_H-M   'P 1'
#
loop_
_entity.id
_entity.type
_entity.pdbx_description
1 polymer ?
#
loop_
_entity_poly.entity_id
_entity_poly.type
_entity_poly.pdbx_seq_one_letter_code
_entity_poly.pdbx_strand_id
1 'polypeptide(L)'
;MSSSPDLSRRARLALAASLVITAASLPRLSAVQRFAGGTAVPLAAGACALVVLLAARLPLGFSWGPARSRRLVADVASGFALGAVCAAGLIWDGNEARLAQLWRDDRAAAVALLAGVAAWGAAVAATRQRALGRWYAAAAGAALLPEALLIAVLRPAAPSGFAAAFGFFLVADTAVAFATEELAFRRALVGPPDGAGLGALIFMAVVFGLWHAVQPGYGGAPWGTFLGTALGGFVAGCVYVLSGSLSAAALYHGLHNAPLKALGGAPIATGRAGLAAGLALGSTAALAVALGWLVRRRGGREASRLS
;
A
#
# COMPACT_ATOMS: atom_id res chain seq x y z
N MET A 1 8.07 30.75 6.42
CA MET A 1 7.97 29.34 6.84
C MET A 1 6.53 28.91 6.70
N SER A 2 6.20 28.05 5.73
CA SER A 2 4.84 27.56 5.55
C SER A 2 4.67 26.32 6.43
N SER A 3 4.10 26.52 7.62
CA SER A 3 3.59 25.44 8.46
C SER A 3 2.34 24.87 7.80
N SER A 4 2.52 23.95 6.84
CA SER A 4 1.39 23.14 6.38
C SER A 4 0.89 22.38 7.61
N PRO A 5 -0.36 22.58 8.07
CA PRO A 5 -0.82 21.98 9.31
C PRO A 5 -0.84 20.46 9.10
N ASP A 6 -0.22 19.70 9.99
CA ASP A 6 -0.38 18.26 9.96
C ASP A 6 -1.74 17.88 10.57
N LEU A 7 -2.24 16.66 10.28
CA LEU A 7 -3.44 16.20 10.98
C LEU A 7 -3.17 16.16 12.48
N SER A 8 -4.09 16.72 13.26
CA SER A 8 -4.01 16.66 14.72
C SER A 8 -3.96 15.20 15.19
N ARG A 9 -3.33 14.96 16.35
CA ARG A 9 -3.27 13.62 16.96
C ARG A 9 -4.67 13.01 17.12
N ARG A 10 -5.67 13.82 17.46
CA ARG A 10 -7.07 13.38 17.57
C ARG A 10 -7.64 12.93 16.23
N ALA A 11 -7.41 13.67 15.15
CA ALA A 11 -7.86 13.30 13.81
C ALA A 11 -7.19 11.99 13.33
N ARG A 12 -5.90 11.81 13.61
CA ARG A 12 -5.19 10.54 13.29
C ARG A 12 -5.73 9.35 14.07
N LEU A 13 -6.03 9.53 15.36
CA LEU A 13 -6.65 8.48 16.18
C LEU A 13 -8.05 8.14 15.69
N ALA A 14 -8.86 9.15 15.34
CA ALA A 14 -10.19 8.95 14.78
C ALA A 14 -10.11 8.18 13.45
N LEU A 15 -9.23 8.59 12.53
CA LEU A 15 -9.01 7.87 11.27
C LEU A 15 -8.54 6.43 11.52
N ALA A 16 -7.57 6.22 12.42
CA ALA A 16 -7.10 4.87 12.76
C ALA A 16 -8.23 3.98 13.30
N ALA A 17 -9.06 4.51 14.20
CA ALA A 17 -10.22 3.80 14.71
C ALA A 17 -11.22 3.49 13.58
N SER A 18 -11.54 4.46 12.72
CA SER A 18 -12.41 4.27 11.57
C SER A 18 -11.88 3.18 10.63
N LEU A 19 -10.58 3.17 10.33
CA LEU A 19 -9.96 2.15 9.49
C LEU A 19 -10.14 0.75 10.12
N VAL A 20 -9.79 0.56 11.39
CA VAL A 20 -9.91 -0.75 12.05
C VAL A 20 -11.38 -1.19 12.18
N ILE A 21 -12.29 -0.28 12.54
CA ILE A 21 -13.72 -0.57 12.65
C ILE A 21 -14.30 -0.94 11.28
N THR A 22 -13.97 -0.20 10.22
CA THR A 22 -14.45 -0.51 8.87
C THR A 22 -13.90 -1.85 8.38
N ALA A 23 -12.63 -2.17 8.65
CA ALA A 23 -12.06 -3.48 8.33
C ALA A 23 -12.71 -4.65 9.08
N ALA A 24 -13.07 -4.44 10.34
CA ALA A 24 -13.80 -5.42 11.11
C ALA A 24 -15.24 -5.58 10.57
N SER A 25 -15.95 -4.47 10.40
CA SER A 25 -17.41 -4.49 10.25
C SER A 25 -17.88 -4.57 8.80
N LEU A 26 -17.26 -3.86 7.86
CA LEU A 26 -17.74 -3.80 6.47
C LEU A 26 -17.81 -5.19 5.80
N PRO A 27 -16.79 -6.06 5.92
CA PRO A 27 -16.84 -7.40 5.34
C PRO A 27 -17.94 -8.29 5.89
N ARG A 28 -18.57 -7.92 7.02
CA ARG A 28 -19.64 -8.71 7.67
C ARG A 28 -21.04 -8.27 7.23
N LEU A 29 -21.14 -7.17 6.48
CA LEU A 29 -22.41 -6.67 5.97
C LEU A 29 -22.74 -7.38 4.65
N SER A 30 -23.90 -8.04 4.60
CA SER A 30 -24.36 -8.81 3.43
C SER A 30 -24.46 -7.97 2.15
N ALA A 31 -24.92 -6.72 2.26
CA ALA A 31 -24.94 -5.78 1.14
C ALA A 31 -23.53 -5.47 0.62
N VAL A 32 -22.57 -5.25 1.53
CA VAL A 32 -21.18 -4.94 1.15
C VAL A 32 -20.51 -6.13 0.50
N GLN A 33 -20.70 -7.34 1.03
CA GLN A 33 -20.19 -8.57 0.40
C GLN A 33 -20.76 -8.75 -1.02
N ARG A 34 -22.06 -8.44 -1.21
CA ARG A 34 -22.74 -8.57 -2.51
C ARG A 34 -22.25 -7.56 -3.56
N PHE A 35 -21.98 -6.33 -3.16
CA PHE A 35 -21.65 -5.25 -4.11
C PHE A 35 -20.15 -5.00 -4.27
N ALA A 36 -19.37 -5.17 -3.21
CA ALA A 36 -17.98 -4.73 -3.13
C ALA A 36 -16.97 -5.84 -2.76
N GLY A 37 -17.46 -7.03 -2.41
CA GLY A 37 -16.63 -8.22 -2.16
C GLY A 37 -15.49 -7.95 -1.16
N GLY A 38 -14.32 -8.53 -1.44
CA GLY A 38 -13.11 -8.36 -0.62
C GLY A 38 -12.47 -6.96 -0.71
N THR A 39 -12.89 -6.13 -1.68
CA THR A 39 -12.25 -4.82 -1.94
C THR A 39 -12.96 -3.64 -1.28
N ALA A 40 -14.13 -3.87 -0.68
CA ALA A 40 -14.86 -2.85 0.06
C ALA A 40 -14.02 -2.16 1.14
N VAL A 41 -13.21 -2.94 1.85
CA VAL A 41 -12.37 -2.46 2.95
C VAL A 41 -11.21 -1.58 2.46
N PRO A 42 -10.36 -2.02 1.52
CA PRO A 42 -9.31 -1.14 0.98
C PRO A 42 -9.89 0.09 0.29
N LEU A 43 -10.99 -0.01 -0.45
CA LEU A 43 -11.63 1.15 -1.08
C LEU A 43 -12.15 2.17 -0.07
N ALA A 44 -12.83 1.71 0.99
CA ALA A 44 -13.30 2.58 2.07
C ALA A 44 -12.12 3.28 2.77
N ALA A 45 -11.00 2.57 3.00
CA ALA A 45 -9.80 3.16 3.58
C ALA A 45 -9.25 4.33 2.75
N GLY A 46 -9.12 4.14 1.43
CA GLY A 46 -8.68 5.18 0.50
C GLY A 46 -9.64 6.38 0.46
N ALA A 47 -10.95 6.13 0.39
CA ALA A 47 -11.96 7.18 0.38
C ALA A 47 -11.98 8.00 1.68
N CYS A 48 -11.96 7.35 2.85
CA CYS A 48 -11.89 8.03 4.14
C CYS A 48 -10.63 8.90 4.25
N ALA A 49 -9.48 8.38 3.82
CA ALA A 49 -8.24 9.13 3.82
C ALA A 49 -8.30 10.36 2.90
N LEU A 50 -8.84 10.21 1.68
CA LEU A 50 -9.00 11.31 0.73
C LEU A 50 -9.92 12.39 1.30
N VAL A 51 -11.08 12.03 1.87
CA VAL A 51 -12.00 12.98 2.49
C VAL A 51 -11.32 13.75 3.64
N VAL A 52 -10.60 13.07 4.52
CA VAL A 52 -9.88 13.70 5.64
C VAL A 52 -8.81 14.67 5.13
N LEU A 53 -8.02 14.24 4.14
CA LEU A 53 -6.97 15.08 3.56
C LEU A 53 -7.53 16.30 2.83
N LEU A 54 -8.63 16.14 2.08
CA LEU A 54 -9.32 17.24 1.40
C LEU A 54 -9.96 18.21 2.40
N ALA A 55 -10.65 17.71 3.43
CA ALA A 55 -11.26 18.53 4.47
C ALA A 55 -10.21 19.34 5.24
N ALA A 56 -9.07 18.72 5.56
CA ALA A 56 -7.94 19.39 6.20
C ALA A 56 -7.07 20.20 5.22
N ARG A 57 -7.40 20.18 3.91
CA ARG A 57 -6.68 20.87 2.82
C ARG A 57 -5.18 20.54 2.79
N LEU A 58 -4.84 19.29 3.11
CA LEU A 58 -3.46 18.86 3.21
C LEU A 58 -2.92 18.48 1.83
N PRO A 59 -1.66 18.84 1.53
CA PRO A 59 -1.01 18.36 0.33
C PRO A 59 -0.90 16.84 0.42
N LEU A 60 -1.20 16.10 -0.63
CA LEU A 60 -1.18 14.64 -0.62
C LEU A 60 0.24 14.03 -0.51
N GLY A 61 1.27 14.85 -0.22
CA GLY A 61 2.67 14.40 -0.08
C GLY A 61 3.31 14.00 -1.40
N PHE A 62 2.67 14.42 -2.48
CA PHE A 62 3.05 14.20 -3.86
C PHE A 62 4.19 15.15 -4.24
N SER A 63 5.43 14.69 -4.11
CA SER A 63 6.65 15.40 -4.56
C SER A 63 6.95 15.12 -6.05
N TRP A 64 6.02 15.49 -6.92
CA TRP A 64 6.14 15.26 -8.37
C TRP A 64 6.68 16.52 -9.03
N GLY A 65 8.01 16.64 -9.08
CA GLY A 65 8.68 17.76 -9.70
C GLY A 65 8.61 19.08 -8.90
N PRO A 66 9.02 20.22 -9.49
CA PRO A 66 9.25 21.45 -8.75
C PRO A 66 8.00 21.94 -8.02
N ALA A 67 8.21 22.47 -6.81
CA ALA A 67 7.23 22.74 -5.75
C ALA A 67 6.07 23.72 -6.07
N ARG A 68 5.82 24.08 -7.34
CA ARG A 68 4.85 25.13 -7.73
C ARG A 68 3.74 24.68 -8.69
N SER A 69 3.61 23.41 -9.06
CA SER A 69 2.54 22.99 -9.97
C SER A 69 1.19 22.81 -9.26
N ARG A 70 0.35 23.86 -9.26
CA ARG A 70 -1.07 23.77 -8.87
C ARG A 70 -1.89 22.84 -9.77
N ARG A 71 -1.41 22.56 -11.00
CA ARG A 71 -2.07 21.66 -11.96
C ARG A 71 -2.11 20.21 -11.47
N LEU A 72 -1.10 19.79 -10.71
CA LEU A 72 -0.91 18.38 -10.32
C LEU A 72 -1.99 17.84 -9.36
N VAL A 73 -2.57 18.69 -8.51
CA VAL A 73 -3.68 18.31 -7.62
C VAL A 73 -4.97 18.10 -8.42
N ALA A 74 -5.20 18.94 -9.44
CA ALA A 74 -6.31 18.76 -10.37
C ALA A 74 -6.12 17.47 -11.19
N ASP A 75 -4.91 17.20 -11.67
CA ASP A 75 -4.63 16.02 -12.51
C ASP A 75 -4.80 14.69 -11.74
N VAL A 76 -4.42 14.62 -10.45
CA VAL A 76 -4.65 13.41 -9.62
C VAL A 76 -6.12 13.27 -9.21
N ALA A 77 -6.78 14.37 -8.85
CA ALA A 77 -8.23 14.34 -8.58
C ALA A 77 -9.02 13.95 -9.84
N SER A 78 -8.60 14.42 -11.02
CA SER A 78 -9.12 14.04 -12.33
C SER A 78 -8.80 12.60 -12.67
N GLY A 79 -7.62 12.08 -12.31
CA GLY A 79 -7.27 10.67 -12.48
C GLY A 79 -8.13 9.74 -11.62
N PHE A 80 -8.37 10.10 -10.36
CA PHE A 80 -9.31 9.40 -9.48
C PHE A 80 -10.76 9.51 -9.96
N ALA A 81 -11.19 10.71 -10.38
CA ALA A 81 -12.54 10.94 -10.90
C ALA A 81 -12.76 10.21 -12.23
N LEU A 82 -11.78 10.21 -13.14
CA LEU A 82 -11.82 9.45 -14.39
C LEU A 82 -11.78 7.95 -14.11
N GLY A 83 -10.96 7.48 -13.17
CA GLY A 83 -10.95 6.08 -12.73
C GLY A 83 -12.30 5.65 -12.14
N ALA A 84 -12.93 6.50 -11.33
CA ALA A 84 -14.25 6.28 -10.77
C ALA A 84 -15.37 6.35 -11.84
N VAL A 85 -15.27 7.25 -12.82
CA VAL A 85 -16.23 7.39 -13.94
C VAL A 85 -16.08 6.24 -14.94
N CYS A 86 -14.86 5.81 -15.27
CA CYS A 86 -14.62 4.63 -16.10
C CYS A 86 -15.11 3.36 -15.41
N ALA A 87 -14.89 3.24 -14.09
CA ALA A 87 -15.44 2.16 -13.29
C ALA A 87 -16.98 2.17 -13.28
N ALA A 88 -17.60 3.33 -13.05
CA ALA A 88 -19.05 3.49 -13.07
C ALA A 88 -19.64 3.26 -14.47
N GLY A 89 -18.96 3.69 -15.53
CA GLY A 89 -19.33 3.48 -16.92
C GLY A 89 -19.26 2.01 -17.33
N LEU A 90 -18.22 1.28 -16.92
CA LEU A 90 -18.10 -0.17 -17.15
C LEU A 90 -19.19 -0.98 -16.41
N ILE A 91 -19.63 -0.49 -15.23
CA ILE A 91 -20.78 -1.05 -14.51
C ILE A 91 -22.10 -0.73 -15.23
N TRP A 92 -22.23 0.48 -15.79
CA TRP A 92 -23.46 0.94 -16.45
C TRP A 92 -23.70 0.34 -17.84
N ASP A 93 -22.63 0.09 -18.62
CA ASP A 93 -22.71 -0.37 -20.02
C ASP A 93 -22.93 -1.90 -20.19
N GLY A 94 -23.16 -2.65 -19.11
CA GLY A 94 -23.50 -4.08 -19.21
C GLY A 94 -22.36 -5.00 -19.70
N ASN A 95 -21.11 -4.52 -19.73
CA ASN A 95 -19.91 -5.31 -20.07
C ASN A 95 -19.50 -6.31 -18.95
N GLU A 96 -20.44 -6.66 -18.09
CA GLU A 96 -20.30 -7.49 -16.89
C GLU A 96 -19.82 -8.91 -17.23
N ALA A 97 -20.17 -9.44 -18.39
CA ALA A 97 -19.85 -10.81 -18.80
C ALA A 97 -18.37 -11.05 -19.13
N ARG A 98 -17.68 -10.05 -19.72
CA ARG A 98 -16.23 -10.14 -20.02
C ARG A 98 -15.38 -9.94 -18.77
N LEU A 99 -15.84 -9.09 -17.86
CA LEU A 99 -15.22 -8.84 -16.56
C LEU A 99 -15.38 -10.04 -15.60
N ALA A 100 -16.55 -10.68 -15.59
CA ALA A 100 -16.81 -11.91 -14.84
C ALA A 100 -16.06 -13.14 -15.40
N GLN A 101 -15.74 -13.17 -16.70
CA GLN A 101 -14.92 -14.23 -17.31
C GLN A 101 -13.42 -14.14 -16.96
N LEU A 102 -12.89 -12.92 -16.76
CA LEU A 102 -11.49 -12.69 -16.40
C LEU A 102 -11.23 -12.89 -14.90
N TRP A 103 -12.22 -12.59 -14.06
CA TRP A 103 -12.15 -12.80 -12.62
C TRP A 103 -13.47 -13.38 -12.14
N ARG A 104 -13.41 -14.57 -11.52
CA ARG A 104 -14.53 -15.32 -10.94
C ARG A 104 -15.42 -14.43 -10.04
N ASP A 105 -16.37 -13.72 -10.65
CA ASP A 105 -17.44 -12.91 -10.07
C ASP A 105 -17.08 -11.71 -9.16
N ASP A 106 -15.82 -11.30 -8.96
CA ASP A 106 -15.48 -10.13 -8.12
C ASP A 106 -15.40 -8.81 -8.93
N ARG A 107 -16.57 -8.24 -9.21
CA ARG A 107 -16.78 -6.99 -9.97
C ARG A 107 -16.06 -5.78 -9.36
N ALA A 108 -15.94 -5.74 -8.04
CA ALA A 108 -15.36 -4.61 -7.32
C ALA A 108 -13.83 -4.68 -7.30
N ALA A 109 -13.24 -5.88 -7.28
CA ALA A 109 -11.81 -6.06 -7.46
C ALA A 109 -11.33 -5.54 -8.81
N ALA A 110 -12.08 -5.82 -9.88
CA ALA A 110 -11.76 -5.30 -11.20
C ALA A 110 -11.82 -3.76 -11.28
N VAL A 111 -12.84 -3.15 -10.67
CA VAL A 111 -13.01 -1.70 -10.61
C VAL A 111 -11.91 -1.03 -9.79
N ALA A 112 -11.60 -1.58 -8.61
CA ALA A 112 -10.51 -1.09 -7.76
C ALA A 112 -9.16 -1.17 -8.47
N LEU A 113 -8.96 -2.25 -9.23
CA LEU A 113 -7.75 -2.45 -10.02
C LEU A 113 -7.66 -1.48 -11.19
N LEU A 114 -8.74 -1.26 -11.94
CA LEU A 114 -8.77 -0.28 -13.03
C LEU A 114 -8.56 1.15 -12.53
N ALA A 115 -9.21 1.52 -11.42
CA ALA A 115 -9.04 2.83 -10.79
C ALA A 115 -7.61 3.01 -10.25
N GLY A 116 -7.05 1.98 -9.60
CA GLY A 116 -5.67 1.98 -9.14
C GLY A 116 -4.67 2.05 -10.28
N VAL A 117 -4.89 1.29 -11.37
CA VAL A 117 -4.01 1.25 -12.55
C VAL A 117 -4.07 2.57 -13.29
N ALA A 118 -5.25 3.18 -13.42
CA ALA A 118 -5.41 4.52 -13.98
C ALA A 118 -4.72 5.57 -13.10
N ALA A 119 -4.90 5.52 -11.78
CA ALA A 119 -4.24 6.43 -10.85
C ALA A 119 -2.71 6.29 -10.90
N TRP A 120 -2.19 5.05 -10.91
CA TRP A 120 -0.77 4.77 -11.00
C TRP A 120 -0.20 5.16 -12.36
N GLY A 121 -0.88 4.82 -13.46
CA GLY A 121 -0.48 5.16 -14.82
C GLY A 121 -0.46 6.67 -15.06
N ALA A 122 -1.46 7.40 -14.57
CA ALA A 122 -1.47 8.87 -14.59
C ALA A 122 -0.31 9.45 -13.78
N ALA A 123 -0.01 8.88 -12.61
CA ALA A 123 1.14 9.27 -11.80
C ALA A 123 2.46 9.08 -12.56
N VAL A 124 2.67 7.89 -13.15
CA VAL A 124 3.87 7.55 -13.91
C VAL A 124 4.02 8.43 -15.15
N ALA A 125 2.96 8.62 -15.93
CA ALA A 125 2.98 9.41 -17.17
C ALA A 125 3.25 10.91 -16.92
N ALA A 126 2.78 11.45 -15.78
CA ALA A 126 2.96 12.85 -15.43
C ALA A 126 4.37 13.20 -14.89
N THR A 127 5.29 12.23 -14.73
CA THR A 127 6.63 12.49 -14.14
C THR A 127 7.82 12.09 -14.98
N ARG A 128 8.85 12.97 -14.99
CA ARG A 128 10.23 12.58 -15.30
C ARG A 128 10.86 11.90 -14.06
N GLN A 129 10.72 10.58 -13.97
CA GLN A 129 11.09 9.77 -12.78
C GLN A 129 12.60 9.63 -12.47
N ARG A 130 13.49 10.31 -13.21
CA ARG A 130 14.95 10.10 -13.11
C ARG A 130 15.53 10.42 -11.72
N ALA A 131 14.95 11.37 -10.98
CA ALA A 131 15.45 11.77 -9.66
C ALA A 131 15.18 10.76 -8.53
N LEU A 132 14.27 9.80 -8.74
CA LEU A 132 13.89 8.78 -7.76
C LEU A 132 14.38 7.37 -8.11
N GLY A 133 15.12 7.19 -9.22
CA GLY A 133 15.58 5.88 -9.68
C GLY A 133 16.32 5.06 -8.62
N ARG A 134 17.18 5.70 -7.82
CA ARG A 134 17.87 5.05 -6.69
C ARG A 134 16.92 4.54 -5.61
N TRP A 135 15.80 5.23 -5.39
CA TRP A 135 14.80 4.85 -4.39
C TRP A 135 13.88 3.75 -4.90
N TYR A 136 13.60 3.72 -6.21
CA TYR A 136 12.94 2.56 -6.82
C TYR A 136 13.83 1.32 -6.79
N ALA A 137 15.13 1.46 -7.07
CA ALA A 137 16.10 0.38 -6.92
C ALA A 137 16.22 -0.08 -5.46
N ALA A 138 16.24 0.85 -4.51
CA ALA A 138 16.25 0.53 -3.08
C ALA A 138 14.95 -0.15 -2.63
N ALA A 139 13.79 0.33 -3.08
CA ALA A 139 12.49 -0.29 -2.84
C ALA A 139 12.43 -1.71 -3.42
N ALA A 140 12.94 -1.90 -4.64
CA ALA A 140 13.03 -3.20 -5.27
C ALA A 140 13.98 -4.14 -4.55
N GLY A 141 15.16 -3.68 -4.13
CA GLY A 141 16.09 -4.47 -3.32
C GLY A 141 15.48 -4.84 -1.96
N ALA A 142 14.86 -3.87 -1.29
CA ALA A 142 14.19 -4.06 0.00
C ALA A 142 13.05 -5.08 -0.08
N ALA A 143 12.25 -5.04 -1.16
CA ALA A 143 11.12 -5.95 -1.35
C ALA A 143 11.54 -7.33 -1.87
N LEU A 144 12.41 -7.38 -2.88
CA LEU A 144 12.73 -8.62 -3.60
C LEU A 144 13.85 -9.44 -2.95
N LEU A 145 14.73 -8.86 -2.13
CA LEU A 145 15.79 -9.62 -1.46
C LEU A 145 15.23 -10.68 -0.49
N PRO A 146 14.27 -10.35 0.40
CA PRO A 146 13.54 -11.35 1.19
C PRO A 146 12.93 -12.47 0.35
N GLU A 147 12.27 -12.10 -0.76
CA GLU A 147 11.56 -13.04 -1.63
C GLU A 147 12.54 -13.93 -2.41
N ALA A 148 13.66 -13.38 -2.87
CA ALA A 148 14.71 -14.15 -3.54
C ALA A 148 15.37 -15.15 -2.60
N LEU A 149 15.61 -14.79 -1.34
CA LEU A 149 16.08 -15.71 -0.29
C LEU A 149 15.07 -16.83 -0.05
N LEU A 150 13.78 -16.48 0.05
CA LEU A 150 12.70 -17.45 0.22
C LEU A 150 12.64 -18.42 -0.97
N ILE A 151 12.69 -17.93 -2.21
CA ILE A 151 12.72 -18.76 -3.42
C ILE A 151 13.97 -19.63 -3.47
N ALA A 152 15.15 -19.08 -3.14
CA ALA A 152 16.42 -19.81 -3.18
C ALA A 152 16.48 -20.95 -2.14
N VAL A 153 16.00 -20.70 -0.92
CA VAL A 153 15.98 -21.69 0.16
C VAL A 153 14.89 -22.72 -0.06
N LEU A 154 13.68 -22.28 -0.39
CA LEU A 154 12.54 -23.18 -0.55
C LEU A 154 12.57 -23.94 -1.87
N ARG A 155 13.28 -23.44 -2.89
CA ARG A 155 13.30 -23.97 -4.26
C ARG A 155 11.93 -24.46 -4.72
N PRO A 156 10.87 -23.63 -4.60
CA PRO A 156 9.53 -24.06 -4.99
C PRO A 156 9.51 -24.33 -6.49
N ALA A 157 8.75 -25.34 -6.93
CA ALA A 157 8.49 -25.54 -8.34
C ALA A 157 7.74 -24.32 -8.87
N ALA A 158 8.41 -23.46 -9.65
CA ALA A 158 7.79 -22.28 -10.20
C ALA A 158 6.76 -22.70 -11.26
N PRO A 159 5.50 -22.24 -11.17
CA PRO A 159 4.51 -22.53 -12.20
C PRO A 159 4.97 -21.93 -13.54
N SER A 160 4.64 -22.58 -14.66
CA SER A 160 5.03 -22.16 -16.01
C SER A 160 4.57 -20.74 -16.38
N GLY A 161 3.58 -20.18 -15.66
CA GLY A 161 3.09 -18.81 -15.80
C GLY A 161 3.61 -17.81 -14.76
N PHE A 162 4.60 -18.16 -13.94
CA PHE A 162 5.06 -17.33 -12.81
C PHE A 162 5.39 -15.89 -13.22
N ALA A 163 6.15 -15.69 -14.30
CA ALA A 163 6.56 -14.34 -14.73
C ALA A 163 5.37 -13.46 -15.13
N ALA A 164 4.39 -14.02 -15.86
CA ALA A 164 3.18 -13.32 -16.25
C ALA A 164 2.31 -12.99 -15.03
N ALA A 165 2.13 -13.95 -14.12
CA ALA A 165 1.40 -13.77 -12.87
C ALA A 165 2.07 -12.71 -11.97
N PHE A 166 3.40 -12.76 -11.84
CA PHE A 166 4.18 -11.77 -11.10
C PHE A 166 4.03 -10.37 -11.68
N GLY A 167 4.21 -10.20 -13.00
CA GLY A 167 4.05 -8.90 -13.65
C GLY A 167 2.64 -8.32 -13.48
N PHE A 168 1.63 -9.17 -13.61
CA PHE A 168 0.24 -8.80 -13.36
C PHE A 168 0.00 -8.37 -11.90
N PHE A 169 0.37 -9.21 -10.92
CA PHE A 169 0.15 -8.89 -9.51
C PHE A 169 0.97 -7.68 -9.05
N LEU A 170 2.15 -7.47 -9.63
CA LEU A 170 2.96 -6.29 -9.35
C LEU A 170 2.23 -5.01 -9.73
N VAL A 171 1.72 -4.94 -10.97
CA VAL A 171 0.97 -3.78 -11.45
C VAL A 171 -0.30 -3.60 -10.62
N ALA A 172 -1.06 -4.68 -10.43
CA ALA A 172 -2.28 -4.72 -9.64
C ALA A 172 -2.10 -4.21 -8.21
N ASP A 173 -1.17 -4.79 -7.47
CA ASP A 173 -0.97 -4.49 -6.05
C ASP A 173 -0.35 -3.12 -5.86
N THR A 174 0.59 -2.72 -6.72
CA THR A 174 1.15 -1.36 -6.67
C THR A 174 0.06 -0.33 -6.89
N ALA A 175 -0.80 -0.55 -7.88
CA ALA A 175 -1.92 0.31 -8.22
C ALA A 175 -2.94 0.43 -7.08
N VAL A 176 -3.41 -0.72 -6.58
CA VAL A 176 -4.40 -0.77 -5.50
C VAL A 176 -3.82 -0.18 -4.23
N ALA A 177 -2.64 -0.64 -3.78
CA ALA A 177 -2.00 -0.14 -2.57
C ALA A 177 -1.77 1.37 -2.64
N PHE A 178 -1.34 1.90 -3.79
CA PHE A 178 -1.19 3.34 -3.98
C PHE A 178 -2.50 4.10 -3.73
N ALA A 179 -3.59 3.62 -4.31
CA ALA A 179 -4.89 4.28 -4.24
C ALA A 179 -5.59 4.15 -2.88
N THR A 180 -5.32 3.06 -2.16
CA THR A 180 -6.06 2.71 -0.94
C THR A 180 -5.23 2.82 0.32
N GLU A 181 -4.08 2.15 0.37
CA GLU A 181 -3.31 1.90 1.59
C GLU A 181 -2.21 2.92 1.81
N GLU A 182 -1.48 3.31 0.77
CA GLU A 182 -0.40 4.29 0.90
C GLU A 182 -0.95 5.68 1.21
N LEU A 183 -2.11 6.03 0.64
CA LEU A 183 -2.80 7.28 0.98
C LEU A 183 -3.28 7.30 2.43
N ALA A 184 -3.93 6.23 2.88
CA ALA A 184 -4.49 6.15 4.24
C ALA A 184 -3.40 6.04 5.31
N PHE A 185 -2.49 5.09 5.16
CA PHE A 185 -1.54 4.78 6.21
C PHE A 185 -0.30 5.67 6.12
N ARG A 186 0.27 5.89 4.93
CA ARG A 186 1.54 6.63 4.83
C ARG A 186 1.28 8.13 4.74
N ARG A 187 0.32 8.58 3.95
CA ARG A 187 0.06 10.03 3.91
C ARG A 187 -0.76 10.53 5.09
N ALA A 188 -1.92 9.94 5.36
CA ALA A 188 -2.84 10.47 6.35
C ALA A 188 -2.42 10.13 7.80
N LEU A 189 -2.03 8.88 8.11
CA LEU A 189 -1.63 8.54 9.49
C LEU A 189 -0.20 8.95 9.86
N VAL A 190 0.78 8.85 8.94
CA VAL A 190 2.17 9.22 9.25
C VAL A 190 2.40 10.72 9.08
N GLY A 191 1.85 11.33 8.02
CA GLY A 191 2.05 12.75 7.73
C GLY A 191 3.05 13.01 6.59
N PRO A 192 3.52 14.26 6.40
CA PRO A 192 4.53 14.58 5.40
C PRO A 192 5.87 13.90 5.76
N PRO A 193 6.66 13.46 4.76
CA PRO A 193 7.86 12.66 4.99
C PRO A 193 8.94 13.45 5.75
N ASP A 194 9.01 14.77 5.56
CA ASP A 194 10.03 15.63 6.17
C ASP A 194 9.83 15.92 7.67
N GLY A 195 8.67 15.56 8.23
CA GLY A 195 8.36 15.71 9.66
C GLY A 195 8.04 14.39 10.36
N ALA A 196 8.10 13.27 9.64
CA ALA A 196 7.67 11.98 10.14
C ALA A 196 8.74 11.29 11.00
N GLY A 197 8.49 11.22 12.31
CA GLY A 197 9.33 10.50 13.26
C GLY A 197 9.01 9.01 13.39
N LEU A 198 9.92 8.27 14.03
CA LEU A 198 9.80 6.83 14.28
C LEU A 198 8.50 6.45 15.00
N GLY A 199 8.04 7.28 15.94
CA GLY A 199 6.80 7.04 16.67
C GLY A 199 5.55 7.03 15.78
N ALA A 200 5.50 7.89 14.74
CA ALA A 200 4.39 7.90 13.79
C ALA A 200 4.40 6.65 12.89
N LEU A 201 5.60 6.17 12.52
CA LEU A 201 5.77 4.92 11.77
C LEU A 201 5.36 3.69 12.58
N ILE A 202 5.75 3.62 13.86
CA ILE A 202 5.35 2.53 14.76
C ILE A 202 3.83 2.54 14.95
N PHE A 203 3.24 3.71 15.23
CA PHE A 203 1.80 3.83 15.37
C PHE A 203 1.06 3.37 14.11
N MET A 204 1.47 3.87 12.94
CA MET A 204 0.88 3.46 11.66
C MET A 204 1.03 1.95 11.42
N ALA A 205 2.21 1.38 11.67
CA ALA A 205 2.46 -0.04 11.48
C ALA A 205 1.55 -0.92 12.34
N VAL A 206 1.34 -0.53 13.60
CA VAL A 206 0.39 -1.23 14.49
C VAL A 206 -1.04 -1.13 13.96
N VAL A 207 -1.47 0.06 13.53
CA VAL A 207 -2.83 0.24 12.98
C VAL A 207 -3.00 -0.55 11.68
N PHE A 208 -1.99 -0.55 10.81
CA PHE A 208 -1.97 -1.32 9.56
C PHE A 208 -2.05 -2.83 9.84
N GLY A 209 -1.30 -3.30 10.82
CA GLY A 209 -1.36 -4.69 11.26
C GLY A 209 -2.72 -5.09 11.81
N LEU A 210 -3.30 -4.25 12.67
CA LEU A 210 -4.63 -4.47 13.23
C LEU A 210 -5.70 -4.47 12.13
N TRP A 211 -5.59 -3.54 11.18
CA TRP A 211 -6.50 -3.41 10.05
C TRP A 211 -6.57 -4.68 9.20
N HIS A 212 -5.44 -5.35 8.97
CA HIS A 212 -5.45 -6.66 8.29
C HIS A 212 -5.92 -7.80 9.19
N ALA A 213 -5.46 -7.84 10.44
CA ALA A 213 -5.75 -8.96 11.35
C ALA A 213 -7.25 -9.12 11.68
N VAL A 214 -8.03 -8.04 11.66
CA VAL A 214 -9.47 -8.08 11.95
C VAL A 214 -10.35 -8.46 10.74
N GLN A 215 -9.78 -8.52 9.54
CA GLN A 215 -10.51 -8.86 8.33
C GLN A 215 -10.80 -10.37 8.27
N PRO A 216 -12.02 -10.79 7.89
CA PRO A 216 -12.42 -12.21 7.92
C PRO A 216 -11.51 -13.14 7.09
N GLY A 217 -10.89 -12.64 6.02
CA GLY A 217 -9.99 -13.41 5.15
C GLY A 217 -8.66 -13.83 5.80
N TYR A 218 -8.31 -13.27 6.96
CA TYR A 218 -7.05 -13.54 7.67
C TYR A 218 -7.25 -14.31 9.00
N GLY A 219 -8.49 -14.73 9.29
CA GLY A 219 -8.90 -15.28 10.59
C GLY A 219 -8.23 -16.61 11.00
N GLY A 220 -7.54 -17.31 10.09
CA GLY A 220 -6.82 -18.54 10.41
C GLY A 220 -5.55 -18.34 11.26
N ALA A 221 -4.97 -17.13 11.26
CA ALA A 221 -3.77 -16.80 12.04
C ALA A 221 -3.70 -15.29 12.31
N PRO A 222 -4.57 -14.73 13.16
CA PRO A 222 -4.70 -13.28 13.36
C PRO A 222 -3.41 -12.65 13.91
N TRP A 223 -2.70 -13.32 14.82
CA TRP A 223 -1.44 -12.83 15.37
C TRP A 223 -0.28 -12.85 14.36
N GLY A 224 -0.20 -13.91 13.55
CA GLY A 224 0.79 -13.99 12.47
C GLY A 224 0.54 -12.92 11.41
N THR A 225 -0.73 -12.72 11.05
CA THR A 225 -1.15 -11.64 10.14
C THR A 225 -0.79 -10.29 10.70
N PHE A 226 -1.16 -9.99 11.95
CA PHE A 226 -0.85 -8.73 12.61
C PHE A 226 0.66 -8.45 12.56
N LEU A 227 1.50 -9.40 13.00
CA LEU A 227 2.93 -9.20 13.09
C LEU A 227 3.58 -9.01 11.70
N GLY A 228 3.25 -9.90 10.75
CA GLY A 228 3.82 -9.84 9.41
C GLY A 228 3.44 -8.55 8.67
N THR A 229 2.15 -8.18 8.72
CA THR A 229 1.66 -6.97 8.04
C THR A 229 2.13 -5.70 8.75
N ALA A 230 2.22 -5.67 10.09
CA ALA A 230 2.80 -4.53 10.80
C ALA A 230 4.27 -4.31 10.42
N LEU A 231 5.07 -5.38 10.33
CA LEU A 231 6.48 -5.29 9.91
C LEU A 231 6.62 -4.81 8.46
N GLY A 232 5.91 -5.44 7.52
CA GLY A 232 5.91 -4.99 6.11
C GLY A 232 5.40 -3.56 5.96
N GLY A 233 4.39 -3.20 6.76
CA GLY A 233 3.81 -1.87 6.82
C GLY A 233 4.82 -0.81 7.28
N PHE A 234 5.57 -1.14 8.34
CA PHE A 234 6.65 -0.31 8.87
C PHE A 234 7.77 -0.10 7.86
N VAL A 235 8.20 -1.16 7.15
CA VAL A 235 9.24 -1.07 6.10
C VAL A 235 8.79 -0.13 4.98
N ALA A 236 7.57 -0.31 4.45
CA ALA A 236 7.00 0.58 3.44
C ALA A 236 6.91 2.03 3.94
N GLY A 237 6.55 2.24 5.21
CA GLY A 237 6.55 3.55 5.86
C GLY A 237 7.95 4.17 5.92
N CYS A 238 8.99 3.40 6.21
CA CYS A 238 10.37 3.87 6.16
C CYS A 238 10.79 4.24 4.73
N VAL A 239 10.41 3.43 3.73
CA VAL A 239 10.65 3.75 2.31
C VAL A 239 9.98 5.07 1.94
N TYR A 240 8.72 5.27 2.33
CA TYR A 240 8.01 6.55 2.14
C TYR A 240 8.76 7.73 2.75
N VAL A 241 9.14 7.64 4.03
CA VAL A 241 9.83 8.73 4.73
C VAL A 241 11.19 9.02 4.12
N LEU A 242 12.01 7.99 3.86
CA LEU A 242 13.36 8.15 3.34
C LEU A 242 13.39 8.66 1.88
N SER A 243 12.45 8.20 1.05
CA SER A 243 12.36 8.62 -0.35
C SER A 243 11.59 9.91 -0.55
N GLY A 244 10.71 10.27 0.38
CA GLY A 244 9.73 11.34 0.22
C GLY A 244 8.65 11.04 -0.83
N SER A 245 8.40 9.76 -1.16
CA SER A 245 7.54 9.35 -2.28
C SER A 245 6.57 8.23 -1.89
N LEU A 246 5.27 8.49 -2.05
CA LEU A 246 4.22 7.47 -1.92
C LEU A 246 4.33 6.38 -3.00
N SER A 247 4.82 6.72 -4.19
CA SER A 247 4.96 5.73 -5.27
C SER A 247 6.11 4.78 -5.05
N ALA A 248 7.19 5.22 -4.38
CA ALA A 248 8.25 4.31 -3.97
C ALA A 248 7.74 3.31 -2.91
N ALA A 249 6.90 3.78 -1.98
CA ALA A 249 6.26 2.90 -1.00
C ALA A 249 5.26 1.93 -1.64
N ALA A 250 4.42 2.41 -2.56
CA ALA A 250 3.50 1.55 -3.31
C ALA A 250 4.23 0.51 -4.17
N LEU A 251 5.34 0.89 -4.82
CA LEU A 251 6.15 -0.04 -5.58
C LEU A 251 6.80 -1.09 -4.67
N TYR A 252 7.34 -0.69 -3.52
CA TYR A 252 7.81 -1.64 -2.51
C TYR A 252 6.68 -2.61 -2.12
N HIS A 253 5.48 -2.10 -1.86
CA HIS A 253 4.33 -2.89 -1.50
C HIS A 253 3.99 -3.94 -2.57
N GLY A 254 3.85 -3.52 -3.83
CA GLY A 254 3.57 -4.43 -4.93
C GLY A 254 4.68 -5.45 -5.16
N LEU A 255 5.94 -5.04 -5.07
CA LEU A 255 7.09 -5.96 -5.20
C LEU A 255 7.20 -6.97 -4.05
N HIS A 256 6.71 -6.62 -2.86
CA HIS A 256 6.69 -7.52 -1.71
C HIS A 256 5.57 -8.56 -1.85
N ASN A 257 4.38 -8.16 -2.31
CA ASN A 257 3.22 -9.06 -2.37
C ASN A 257 3.15 -9.90 -3.65
N ALA A 258 3.59 -9.35 -4.79
CA ALA A 258 3.42 -9.99 -6.10
C ALA A 258 4.11 -11.36 -6.22
N PRO A 259 5.35 -11.57 -5.72
CA PRO A 259 5.98 -12.89 -5.74
C PRO A 259 5.18 -13.93 -4.95
N LEU A 260 4.70 -13.57 -3.75
CA LEU A 260 3.92 -14.45 -2.89
C LEU A 260 2.62 -14.90 -3.55
N LYS A 261 1.92 -13.98 -4.22
CA LYS A 261 0.70 -14.28 -4.99
C LYS A 261 1.00 -15.11 -6.24
N ALA A 262 2.07 -14.80 -6.96
CA ALA A 262 2.49 -15.53 -8.15
C ALA A 262 2.96 -16.97 -7.83
N LEU A 263 3.51 -17.21 -6.64
CA LEU A 263 3.84 -18.55 -6.14
C LEU A 263 2.60 -19.37 -5.75
N GLY A 264 1.42 -18.75 -5.61
CA GLY A 264 0.14 -19.46 -5.47
C GLY A 264 0.06 -20.42 -4.27
N GLY A 265 0.84 -20.19 -3.21
CA GLY A 265 0.88 -21.10 -2.05
C GLY A 265 1.81 -22.31 -2.19
N ALA A 266 2.70 -22.33 -3.19
CA ALA A 266 3.70 -23.39 -3.37
C ALA A 266 4.47 -23.80 -2.08
N PRO A 267 4.83 -22.89 -1.16
CA PRO A 267 5.44 -23.27 0.13
C PRO A 267 4.53 -24.12 1.03
N ILE A 268 3.21 -23.89 0.99
CA ILE A 268 2.22 -24.67 1.75
C ILE A 268 2.06 -26.04 1.12
N ALA A 269 1.91 -26.08 -0.22
CA ALA A 269 1.77 -27.31 -0.98
C ALA A 269 2.99 -28.27 -0.82
N THR A 270 4.17 -27.73 -0.50
CA THR A 270 5.40 -28.48 -0.29
C THR A 270 5.70 -28.79 1.19
N GLY A 271 4.78 -28.48 2.11
CA GLY A 271 4.96 -28.71 3.55
C GLY A 271 5.99 -27.79 4.22
N ARG A 272 6.45 -26.74 3.53
CA ARG A 272 7.50 -25.81 3.99
C ARG A 272 6.94 -24.49 4.52
N ALA A 273 5.65 -24.43 4.84
CA ALA A 273 4.97 -23.23 5.31
C ALA A 273 5.65 -22.58 6.53
N GLY A 274 6.07 -23.39 7.52
CA GLY A 274 6.74 -22.88 8.73
C GLY A 274 8.10 -22.25 8.44
N LEU A 275 8.90 -22.87 7.58
CA LEU A 275 10.20 -22.33 7.14
C LEU A 275 10.01 -21.05 6.32
N ALA A 276 9.04 -21.04 5.40
CA ALA A 276 8.70 -19.86 4.61
C ALA A 276 8.29 -18.68 5.49
N ALA A 277 7.41 -18.92 6.48
CA ALA A 277 6.96 -17.91 7.42
C ALA A 277 8.13 -17.38 8.29
N GLY A 278 8.98 -18.28 8.80
CA GLY A 278 10.14 -17.91 9.60
C GLY A 278 11.15 -17.05 8.83
N LEU A 279 11.47 -17.43 7.58
CA LEU A 279 12.36 -16.66 6.72
C LEU A 279 11.79 -15.29 6.39
N ALA A 280 10.52 -15.23 5.94
CA ALA A 280 9.85 -13.99 5.59
C ALA A 280 9.78 -13.02 6.79
N LEU A 281 9.43 -13.52 7.97
CA LEU A 281 9.41 -12.70 9.20
C LEU A 281 10.82 -12.22 9.57
N GLY A 282 11.81 -13.10 9.58
CA GLY A 282 13.18 -12.78 9.95
C GLY A 282 13.81 -11.73 9.03
N SER A 283 13.69 -11.89 7.71
CA SER A 283 14.23 -10.95 6.74
C SER A 283 13.51 -9.59 6.79
N THR A 284 12.18 -9.59 6.94
CA THR A 284 11.40 -8.35 7.03
C THR A 284 11.70 -7.61 8.34
N ALA A 285 11.88 -8.33 9.46
CA ALA A 285 12.28 -7.74 10.73
C ALA A 285 13.69 -7.12 10.67
N ALA A 286 14.66 -7.81 10.06
CA ALA A 286 16.01 -7.27 9.86
C ALA A 286 15.98 -5.98 9.02
N LEU A 287 15.18 -5.97 7.96
CA LEU A 287 14.98 -4.80 7.11
C LEU A 287 14.29 -3.65 7.86
N ALA A 288 13.27 -3.95 8.68
CA ALA A 288 12.60 -2.98 9.53
C ALA A 288 13.58 -2.30 10.50
N VAL A 289 14.46 -3.07 11.14
CA VAL A 289 15.51 -2.53 12.03
C VAL A 289 16.46 -1.62 11.26
N ALA A 290 16.96 -2.07 10.10
CA ALA A 290 17.92 -1.31 9.30
C ALA A 290 17.32 0.03 8.80
N LEU A 291 16.13 -0.01 8.21
CA LEU A 291 15.49 1.20 7.70
C LEU A 291 15.00 2.12 8.83
N GLY A 292 14.47 1.56 9.91
CA GLY A 292 14.07 2.32 11.10
C GLY A 292 15.24 3.09 11.72
N TRP A 293 16.43 2.49 11.72
CA TRP A 293 17.65 3.16 12.16
C TRP A 293 18.06 4.32 11.24
N LEU A 294 17.91 4.16 9.91
CA LEU A 294 18.17 5.25 8.95
C LEU A 294 17.19 6.41 9.15
N VAL A 295 15.91 6.13 9.36
CA VAL A 295 14.89 7.15 9.68
C VAL A 295 15.25 7.87 10.98
N ARG A 296 15.64 7.14 12.03
CA ARG A 296 16.07 7.74 13.31
C ARG A 296 17.28 8.67 13.12
N ARG A 297 18.28 8.25 12.35
CA ARG A 297 19.47 9.07 12.05
C ARG A 297 19.13 10.33 11.27
N ARG A 298 18.18 10.27 10.33
CA ARG A 298 17.69 11.44 9.61
C ARG A 298 17.10 12.47 10.57
N GLY A 299 16.17 12.05 11.44
CA GLY A 299 15.54 12.95 12.42
C GLY A 299 16.53 13.57 13.42
N GLY A 300 17.55 12.82 13.85
CA GLY A 300 18.60 13.35 14.72
C GLY A 300 19.47 14.43 14.06
N ARG A 301 19.75 14.32 12.75
CA ARG A 301 20.51 15.33 11.98
C ARG A 301 19.72 16.60 11.71
N GLU A 302 18.40 16.49 11.53
CA GLU A 302 17.52 17.65 11.36
C GLU A 302 17.40 18.42 12.68
N ALA A 303 17.29 17.71 13.82
CA ALA A 303 17.28 18.33 15.15
C ALA A 303 18.58 19.08 15.48
N SER A 304 19.75 18.51 15.14
CA SER A 304 21.06 19.14 15.41
C SER A 304 21.41 20.33 14.50
N ARG A 305 20.66 20.57 13.42
CA ARG A 305 20.83 21.75 12.56
C ARG A 305 19.99 22.94 13.00
N LEU A 306 19.07 22.70 13.94
CA LEU A 306 18.16 23.70 14.51
C LEU A 306 18.61 24.15 15.92
N SER A 307 19.61 23.48 16.51
CA SER A 307 20.31 23.85 17.74
C SER A 307 21.55 24.67 17.44
#